data_AF-A0A359LYS8-F1
#
_entry.id   AF-A0A359LYS8-F1
#
_cell.length_a   1.000
_cell.length_b   1.000
_cell.length_c   1.000
_cell.angle_alpha   90.00
_cell.angle_beta   90.00
_cell.angle_gamma   90.00
#
_symmetry.space_group_name_H-M   'P 1'
#
loop_
_entity.id
_entity.type
_entity.pdbx_description
1 polymer ?
#
loop_
_entity_poly.entity_id
_entity_poly.type
_entity_poly.pdbx_seq_one_letter_code
_entity_poly.pdbx_strand_id
1 'polypeptide(L)'
;MDRVSFKNSKPKWDGGKSPAANAKAILPRLAEAYFAEGDKLLASQPTLEEYHELRLATKHFRYLLENFEPLYGAGLLSRIEDLRAIQRILGELNDCAVTQQLLRGRTANGLQKILESQVGALSDEFAALWANRFSPERRRLWINYLRTHAGRRPRTPRKPGGRAVRLREEPGEKKPRKSGTR
;
A
#
# COMPACT_ATOMS: atom_id res chain seq x y z
N MET A 1 23.91 12.81 15.64
CA MET A 1 23.23 12.02 14.61
C MET A 1 21.75 12.04 14.91
N ASP A 2 21.01 12.96 14.28
CA ASP A 2 19.58 13.14 14.54
C ASP A 2 18.79 11.90 14.12
N ARG A 3 18.00 11.38 15.07
CA ARG A 3 17.08 10.26 14.86
C ARG A 3 15.93 10.72 13.96
N VAL A 4 16.07 10.56 12.65
CA VAL A 4 14.91 10.58 11.75
C VAL A 4 14.14 9.29 12.00
N SER A 5 13.22 9.33 12.97
CA SER A 5 12.23 8.27 13.16
C SER A 5 10.93 8.68 12.48
N PHE A 6 10.37 7.78 11.71
CA PHE A 6 9.03 7.86 11.13
C PHE A 6 7.99 8.14 12.22
N LYS A 7 8.14 7.58 13.44
CA LYS A 7 7.26 7.87 14.59
C LYS A 7 7.31 9.33 15.05
N ASN A 8 8.45 10.01 14.93
CA ASN A 8 8.60 11.41 15.32
C ASN A 8 8.25 12.39 14.19
N SER A 9 8.01 11.87 12.98
CA SER A 9 7.64 12.68 11.83
C SER A 9 6.15 12.98 11.87
N LYS A 10 5.68 13.81 12.81
CA LYS A 10 4.31 14.32 12.79
C LYS A 10 4.16 15.26 11.58
N PRO A 11 3.42 14.88 10.53
CA PRO A 11 3.27 15.75 9.37
C PRO A 11 2.52 17.02 9.78
N LYS A 12 3.11 18.18 9.52
CA LYS A 12 2.43 19.47 9.68
C LYS A 12 1.59 19.74 8.42
N TRP A 13 0.30 19.46 8.52
CA TRP A 13 -0.65 19.76 7.45
C TRP A 13 -0.95 21.26 7.41
N ASP A 14 -0.98 21.82 6.21
CA ASP A 14 -1.24 23.24 5.97
C ASP A 14 -2.71 23.42 5.58
N GLY A 15 -3.51 24.01 6.47
CA GLY A 15 -4.94 24.23 6.26
C GLY A 15 -5.26 25.19 5.12
N GLY A 16 -4.29 26.01 4.66
CA GLY A 16 -4.45 26.89 3.51
C GLY A 16 -4.20 26.19 2.16
N LYS A 17 -3.74 24.93 2.17
CA LYS A 17 -3.45 24.16 0.95
C LYS A 17 -4.50 23.09 0.70
N SER A 18 -4.73 22.80 -0.58
CA SER A 18 -5.57 21.67 -0.96
C SER A 18 -5.01 20.34 -0.44
N PRO A 19 -5.84 19.31 -0.21
CA PRO A 19 -5.37 17.98 0.19
C PRO A 19 -4.30 17.40 -0.75
N ALA A 20 -4.45 17.61 -2.06
CA ALA A 20 -3.47 17.16 -3.06
C ALA A 20 -2.12 17.90 -2.95
N ALA A 21 -2.13 19.21 -2.66
CA ALA A 21 -0.90 19.98 -2.48
C ALA A 21 -0.16 19.56 -1.19
N ASN A 22 -0.90 19.35 -0.10
CA ASN A 22 -0.37 18.78 1.14
C ASN A 22 0.26 17.40 0.89
N ALA A 23 -0.46 16.50 0.21
CA ALA A 23 0.00 15.15 -0.07
C ALA A 23 1.33 15.14 -0.85
N LYS A 24 1.43 15.93 -1.92
CA LYS A 24 2.65 16.05 -2.75
C LYS A 24 3.86 16.58 -1.97
N ALA A 25 3.64 17.43 -0.97
CA ALA A 25 4.72 17.99 -0.17
C ALA A 25 5.20 17.05 0.94
N ILE A 26 4.28 16.27 1.52
CA ILE A 26 4.53 15.51 2.76
C ILE A 26 4.81 14.03 2.48
N LEU A 27 3.99 13.37 1.67
CA LEU A 27 4.07 11.91 1.47
C LEU A 27 5.42 11.43 0.91
N PRO A 28 6.09 12.14 -0.02
CA PRO A 28 7.43 11.74 -0.48
C PRO A 28 8.45 11.68 0.66
N ARG A 29 8.44 12.66 1.58
CA ARG A 29 9.38 12.70 2.71
C ARG A 29 9.12 11.58 3.71
N LEU A 30 7.83 11.28 3.95
CA LEU A 30 7.45 10.15 4.81
C LEU A 30 7.87 8.81 4.21
N ALA A 31 7.75 8.65 2.89
CA ALA A 31 8.23 7.46 2.20
C ALA A 31 9.76 7.32 2.30
N GLU A 32 10.51 8.41 2.10
CA GLU A 32 11.98 8.43 2.28
C GLU A 32 12.36 8.05 3.72
N ALA A 33 11.69 8.60 4.73
CA ALA A 33 11.93 8.27 6.13
C ALA A 33 11.62 6.79 6.43
N TYR A 34 10.52 6.25 5.90
CA TYR A 34 10.18 4.83 6.05
C TYR A 34 11.23 3.91 5.42
N PHE A 35 11.73 4.25 4.23
CA PHE A 35 12.79 3.47 3.57
C PHE A 35 14.10 3.52 4.37
N ALA A 36 14.44 4.68 4.92
CA ALA A 36 15.63 4.82 5.77
C ALA A 36 15.53 3.98 7.06
N GLU A 37 14.33 3.84 7.66
CA GLU A 37 14.14 2.97 8.83
C GLU A 37 14.41 1.49 8.50
N GLY A 38 13.90 0.98 7.38
CA GLY A 38 14.15 -0.41 7.03
C GLY A 38 15.59 -0.67 6.56
N ASP A 39 16.24 0.28 5.89
CA ASP A 39 17.68 0.18 5.58
C ASP A 39 18.53 0.14 6.84
N LYS A 40 18.22 1.02 7.80
CA LYS A 40 18.92 1.04 9.08
C LYS A 40 18.76 -0.29 9.82
N LEU A 41 17.55 -0.85 9.81
CA LEU A 41 17.28 -2.15 10.39
C LEU A 41 18.19 -3.21 9.75
N LEU A 42 18.22 -3.29 8.42
CA LEU A 42 19.03 -4.26 7.65
C LEU A 42 20.54 -4.03 7.72
N ALA A 43 21.00 -2.84 8.11
CA ALA A 43 22.43 -2.56 8.30
C ALA A 43 23.02 -3.18 9.57
N SER A 44 22.20 -3.85 10.39
CA SER A 44 22.58 -4.48 11.64
C SER A 44 21.95 -5.87 11.76
N GLN A 45 22.23 -6.58 12.86
CA GLN A 45 21.50 -7.81 13.20
C GLN A 45 20.30 -7.42 14.08
N PRO A 46 19.07 -7.36 13.53
CA PRO A 46 17.95 -6.75 14.21
C PRO A 46 17.41 -7.64 15.32
N THR A 47 17.01 -7.03 16.41
CA THR A 47 16.19 -7.67 17.44
C THR A 47 14.74 -7.81 16.97
N LEU A 48 13.99 -8.73 17.60
CA LEU A 48 12.55 -8.88 17.33
C LEU A 48 11.77 -7.62 17.70
N GLU A 49 12.22 -6.87 18.71
CA GLU A 49 11.70 -5.56 19.08
C GLU A 49 11.90 -4.53 17.95
N GLU A 50 13.06 -4.49 17.30
CA GLU A 50 13.30 -3.60 16.16
C GLU A 50 12.43 -3.96 14.95
N TYR A 51 12.23 -5.25 14.67
CA TYR A 51 11.25 -5.69 13.66
C TYR A 51 9.83 -5.26 14.02
N HIS A 52 9.44 -5.35 15.29
CA HIS A 52 8.14 -4.88 15.76
C HIS A 52 7.96 -3.37 15.53
N GLU A 53 9.01 -2.57 15.78
CA GLU A 53 8.98 -1.13 15.54
C GLU A 53 8.76 -0.80 14.04
N LEU A 54 9.49 -1.48 13.15
CA LEU A 54 9.28 -1.33 11.71
C LEU A 54 7.87 -1.78 11.30
N ARG A 55 7.32 -2.84 11.90
CA ARG A 55 5.95 -3.30 11.65
C ARG A 55 4.92 -2.22 11.95
N LEU A 56 5.08 -1.51 13.06
CA LEU A 56 4.21 -0.38 13.40
C LEU A 56 4.34 0.75 12.38
N ALA A 57 5.56 1.08 11.97
CA ALA A 57 5.81 2.08 10.93
C ALA A 57 5.17 1.69 9.59
N THR A 58 5.33 0.44 9.14
CA THR A 58 4.68 -0.09 7.92
C THR A 58 3.17 0.01 7.99
N LYS A 59 2.57 -0.38 9.12
CA LYS A 59 1.11 -0.30 9.33
C LYS A 59 0.62 1.15 9.27
N HIS A 60 1.29 2.06 9.98
CA HIS A 60 0.94 3.48 9.98
C HIS A 60 1.08 4.10 8.59
N PHE A 61 2.17 3.80 7.88
CA PHE A 61 2.40 4.34 6.55
C PHE A 61 1.36 3.82 5.56
N ARG A 62 1.03 2.52 5.61
CA ARG A 62 -0.02 1.93 4.78
C ARG A 62 -1.38 2.60 5.02
N TYR A 63 -1.81 2.74 6.28
CA TYR A 63 -3.08 3.40 6.60
C TYR A 63 -3.11 4.85 6.14
N LEU A 64 -1.99 5.56 6.27
CA LEU A 64 -1.87 6.90 5.71
C LEU A 64 -2.11 6.88 4.20
N LEU A 65 -1.43 6.00 3.45
CA LEU A 65 -1.61 5.93 2.00
C LEU A 65 -3.02 5.49 1.60
N GLU A 66 -3.65 4.56 2.32
CA GLU A 66 -5.05 4.15 2.10
C GLU A 66 -6.00 5.35 2.20
N ASN A 67 -5.79 6.26 3.15
CA ASN A 67 -6.59 7.50 3.26
C ASN A 67 -6.39 8.47 2.09
N PHE A 68 -5.24 8.42 1.41
CA PHE A 68 -4.92 9.26 0.25
C PHE A 68 -5.23 8.57 -1.09
N GLU A 69 -5.70 7.32 -1.09
CA GLU A 69 -6.04 6.57 -2.32
C GLU A 69 -6.96 7.34 -3.27
N PRO A 70 -8.05 7.99 -2.82
CA PRO A 70 -8.92 8.73 -3.73
C PRO A 70 -8.23 9.89 -4.46
N LEU A 71 -7.10 10.40 -3.94
CA LEU A 71 -6.34 11.49 -4.54
C LEU A 71 -5.29 11.02 -5.55
N TYR A 72 -4.88 9.76 -5.50
CA TYR A 72 -3.81 9.21 -6.35
C TYR A 72 -4.31 8.15 -7.34
N GLY A 73 -5.44 7.50 -7.03
CA GLY A 73 -6.04 6.41 -7.79
C GLY A 73 -5.23 5.11 -7.74
N ALA A 74 -5.54 4.20 -8.67
CA ALA A 74 -5.06 2.81 -8.66
C ALA A 74 -3.53 2.62 -8.59
N GLY A 75 -2.74 3.60 -9.03
CA GLY A 75 -1.28 3.54 -8.90
C GLY A 75 -0.79 3.50 -7.44
N LEU A 76 -1.58 4.02 -6.49
CA LEU A 76 -1.28 3.96 -5.06
C LEU A 76 -1.60 2.58 -4.48
N LEU A 77 -2.59 1.86 -5.03
CA LEU A 77 -2.92 0.51 -4.59
C LEU A 77 -1.74 -0.44 -4.77
N SER A 78 -1.04 -0.39 -5.90
CA SER A 78 0.17 -1.21 -6.12
C SER A 78 1.27 -0.95 -5.07
N ARG A 79 1.35 0.27 -4.54
CA ARG A 79 2.32 0.66 -3.50
C ARG A 79 1.87 0.19 -2.12
N ILE A 80 0.57 0.27 -1.85
CA ILE A 80 -0.06 -0.32 -0.67
C ILE A 80 0.17 -1.85 -0.64
N GLU A 81 0.11 -2.53 -1.78
CA GLU A 81 0.42 -3.97 -1.86
C GLU A 81 1.87 -4.30 -1.51
N ASP A 82 2.84 -3.50 -1.95
CA ASP A 82 4.24 -3.69 -1.52
C ASP A 82 4.37 -3.58 0.02
N LEU A 83 3.65 -2.64 0.67
CA LEU A 83 3.64 -2.53 2.14
C LEU A 83 2.93 -3.72 2.81
N ARG A 84 1.86 -4.26 2.22
CA ARG A 84 1.17 -5.45 2.72
C ARG A 84 2.08 -6.67 2.70
N ALA A 85 2.85 -6.85 1.64
CA ALA A 85 3.82 -7.95 1.53
C ALA A 85 4.87 -7.87 2.66
N ILE A 86 5.38 -6.67 2.95
CA ILE A 86 6.33 -6.44 4.05
C ILE A 86 5.67 -6.69 5.40
N GLN A 87 4.45 -6.18 5.59
CA GLN A 87 3.71 -6.34 6.85
C GLN A 87 3.44 -7.82 7.18
N ARG A 88 3.28 -8.70 6.16
CA ARG A 88 3.13 -10.15 6.35
C ARG A 88 4.33 -10.75 7.08
N ILE A 89 5.54 -10.60 6.54
CA ILE A 89 6.75 -11.18 7.14
C ILE A 89 7.01 -10.59 8.53
N LEU A 90 6.81 -9.28 8.69
CA LEU A 90 6.93 -8.62 10.00
C LEU A 90 5.90 -9.15 11.02
N GLY A 91 4.74 -9.61 10.56
CA GLY A 91 3.75 -10.28 11.40
C GLY A 91 4.26 -11.63 11.91
N GLU A 92 4.83 -12.45 11.03
CA GLU A 92 5.38 -13.77 11.39
C GLU A 92 6.55 -13.65 12.37
N LEU A 93 7.43 -12.65 12.19
CA LEU A 93 8.50 -12.33 13.15
C LEU A 93 7.94 -11.91 14.53
N ASN A 94 6.87 -11.10 14.55
CA ASN A 94 6.20 -10.72 15.78
C ASN A 94 5.57 -11.93 16.49
N ASP A 95 4.98 -12.86 15.74
CA ASP A 95 4.40 -14.08 16.30
C ASP A 95 5.47 -14.97 16.94
N CYS A 96 6.67 -15.05 16.35
CA CYS A 96 7.84 -15.69 16.97
C CYS A 96 8.22 -15.00 18.28
N ALA A 97 8.23 -13.67 18.32
CA ALA A 97 8.56 -12.90 19.53
C ALA A 97 7.56 -13.15 20.67
N VAL A 98 6.27 -13.11 20.36
CA VAL A 98 5.20 -13.40 21.33
C VAL A 98 5.31 -14.85 21.82
N THR A 99 5.56 -15.79 20.91
CA THR A 99 5.73 -17.20 21.25
C THR A 99 6.93 -17.41 22.17
N GLN A 100 8.08 -16.80 21.87
CA GLN A 100 9.25 -16.84 22.74
C GLN A 100 8.93 -16.29 24.14
N GLN A 101 8.19 -15.19 24.23
CA GLN A 101 7.80 -14.60 25.51
C GLN A 101 6.87 -15.50 26.32
N LEU A 102 5.86 -16.11 25.69
CA LEU A 102 4.91 -17.03 26.36
C LEU A 102 5.61 -18.27 26.91
N LEU A 103 6.67 -18.70 26.24
CA LEU A 103 7.41 -19.92 26.55
C LEU A 103 8.57 -19.70 27.53
N ARG A 104 8.91 -18.45 27.87
CA ARG A 104 9.97 -18.13 28.84
C ARG A 104 9.79 -18.91 30.14
N GLY A 105 10.80 -19.70 30.50
CA GLY A 105 10.82 -20.51 31.72
C GLY A 105 9.97 -21.78 31.69
N ARG A 106 9.41 -22.17 30.53
CA ARG A 106 8.48 -23.30 30.40
C ARG A 106 8.86 -24.33 29.32
N THR A 107 9.95 -24.12 28.60
CA THR A 107 10.27 -24.92 27.39
C THR A 107 11.53 -25.74 27.44
N ALA A 108 11.47 -26.88 26.75
CA ALA A 108 12.63 -27.69 26.40
C ALA A 108 13.50 -26.99 25.33
N ASN A 109 14.82 -27.17 25.43
CA ASN A 109 15.82 -26.56 24.54
C ASN A 109 15.59 -26.80 23.04
N GLY A 110 14.89 -27.88 22.67
CA GLY A 110 14.60 -28.19 21.26
C GLY A 110 13.65 -27.18 20.61
N LEU A 111 12.61 -26.74 21.31
CA LEU A 111 11.63 -25.78 20.78
C LEU A 111 12.23 -24.39 20.59
N GLN A 112 13.13 -24.00 21.51
CA GLN A 112 13.84 -22.72 21.41
C GLN A 112 14.72 -22.66 20.15
N LYS A 113 15.46 -23.73 19.85
CA LYS A 113 16.27 -23.82 18.62
C LYS A 113 15.42 -23.75 17.34
N ILE A 114 14.23 -24.35 17.34
CA ILE A 114 13.30 -24.27 16.21
C ILE A 114 12.86 -22.81 15.98
N LEU A 115 12.47 -22.10 17.06
CA LEU A 115 12.08 -20.70 16.96
C LEU A 115 13.23 -19.81 16.48
N GLU A 116 14.45 -20.02 16.98
CA GLU A 116 15.64 -19.29 16.53
C GLU A 116 15.92 -19.51 15.03
N SER A 117 15.81 -20.77 14.56
CA SER A 117 15.94 -21.09 13.14
C SER A 117 14.85 -20.43 12.29
N GLN A 118 13.61 -20.38 12.79
CA GLN A 118 12.50 -19.73 12.10
C GLN A 118 12.69 -18.22 12.00
N VAL A 119 13.14 -17.58 13.09
CA VAL A 119 13.48 -16.14 13.09
C VAL A 119 14.58 -15.84 12.08
N GLY A 120 15.61 -16.68 12.00
CA GLY A 120 16.67 -16.54 10.99
C GLY A 120 16.11 -16.59 9.56
N ALA A 121 15.34 -17.62 9.24
CA ALA A 121 14.75 -17.77 7.90
C ALA A 121 13.82 -16.60 7.52
N LEU A 122 12.99 -16.14 8.45
CA LEU A 122 12.10 -14.99 8.23
C LEU A 122 12.88 -13.68 8.07
N SER A 123 14.00 -13.53 8.78
CA SER A 123 14.89 -12.37 8.65
C SER A 123 15.54 -12.31 7.27
N ASP A 124 15.98 -13.45 6.74
CA ASP A 124 16.54 -13.57 5.39
C ASP A 124 15.46 -13.30 4.32
N GLU A 125 14.26 -13.86 4.49
CA GLU A 125 13.12 -13.61 3.60
C GLU A 125 12.74 -12.12 3.60
N PHE A 126 12.72 -11.50 4.78
CA PHE A 126 12.48 -10.06 4.92
C PHE A 126 13.53 -9.25 4.14
N ALA A 127 14.82 -9.56 4.30
CA ALA A 127 15.90 -8.86 3.61
C ALA A 127 15.77 -8.98 2.08
N ALA A 128 15.50 -10.19 1.58
CA ALA A 128 15.29 -10.44 0.16
C ALA A 128 14.05 -9.69 -0.38
N LEU A 129 12.93 -9.73 0.35
CA LEU A 129 11.71 -9.02 -0.03
C LEU A 129 11.92 -7.51 -0.02
N TRP A 130 12.61 -6.97 0.99
CA TRP A 130 12.91 -5.54 1.10
C TRP A 130 13.75 -5.06 -0.10
N ALA A 131 14.82 -5.79 -0.44
CA ALA A 131 15.64 -5.49 -1.60
C ALA A 131 14.86 -5.54 -2.92
N ASN A 132 13.95 -6.50 -3.06
CA ASN A 132 13.12 -6.65 -4.27
C ASN A 132 12.04 -5.55 -4.38
N ARG A 133 11.31 -5.28 -3.31
CA ARG A 133 10.15 -4.36 -3.30
C ARG A 133 10.58 -2.91 -3.20
N PHE A 134 11.70 -2.65 -2.55
CA PHE A 134 12.25 -1.31 -2.33
C PHE A 134 13.69 -1.25 -2.82
N SER A 135 13.97 -1.69 -4.05
CA SER A 135 15.23 -1.36 -4.72
C SER A 135 15.38 0.16 -4.88
N PRO A 136 16.61 0.70 -5.04
CA PRO A 136 16.82 2.13 -5.28
C PRO A 136 15.96 2.71 -6.42
N GLU A 137 15.81 1.97 -7.52
CA GLU A 137 14.98 2.36 -8.67
C GLU A 137 13.50 2.39 -8.28
N ARG A 138 13.00 1.34 -7.61
CA ARG A 138 11.61 1.28 -7.17
C ARG A 138 11.28 2.39 -6.18
N ARG A 139 12.19 2.72 -5.27
CA ARG A 139 12.05 3.85 -4.34
C ARG A 139 11.96 5.17 -5.08
N ARG A 140 12.82 5.41 -6.07
CA ARG A 140 12.73 6.62 -6.91
C ARG A 140 11.36 6.71 -7.60
N LEU A 141 10.84 5.60 -8.13
CA LEU A 141 9.50 5.54 -8.73
C LEU A 141 8.38 5.76 -7.70
N TRP A 142 8.55 5.29 -6.48
CA TRP A 142 7.65 5.55 -5.35
C TRP A 142 7.59 7.05 -5.03
N ILE A 143 8.74 7.67 -4.78
CA ILE A 143 8.87 9.09 -4.44
C ILE A 143 8.34 9.98 -5.56
N ASN A 144 8.73 9.70 -6.81
CA ASN A 144 8.28 10.49 -7.96
C ASN A 144 6.75 10.41 -8.14
N TYR A 145 6.17 9.22 -7.97
CA TYR A 145 4.72 9.05 -8.05
C TYR A 145 3.99 9.88 -7.00
N LEU A 146 4.42 9.79 -5.73
CA LEU A 146 3.83 10.55 -4.63
C LEU A 146 3.94 12.07 -4.87
N ARG A 147 5.03 12.53 -5.48
CA ARG A 147 5.26 13.95 -5.80
C ARG A 147 4.37 14.48 -6.92
N THR A 148 4.00 13.63 -7.89
CA THR A 148 3.45 14.11 -9.17
C THR A 148 1.99 13.76 -9.41
N HIS A 149 1.47 12.67 -8.82
CA HIS A 149 0.18 12.10 -9.22
C HIS A 149 -1.03 12.55 -8.38
N ALA A 150 -0.83 13.16 -7.20
CA ALA A 150 -1.95 13.61 -6.38
C ALA A 150 -2.84 14.64 -7.11
N GLY A 151 -4.15 14.44 -7.06
CA GLY A 151 -5.14 15.32 -7.70
C GLY A 151 -5.14 15.27 -9.23
N ARG A 152 -4.38 14.37 -9.86
CA ARG A 152 -4.55 14.10 -11.29
C ARG A 152 -5.88 13.36 -11.44
N ARG A 153 -6.77 13.88 -12.31
CA ARG A 153 -7.99 13.14 -12.65
C ARG A 153 -7.59 11.75 -13.15
N PRO A 154 -8.18 10.66 -12.61
CA PRO A 154 -7.94 9.35 -13.17
C PRO A 154 -8.32 9.40 -14.65
N ARG A 155 -7.42 8.92 -15.52
CA ARG A 155 -7.78 8.68 -16.92
C ARG A 155 -8.90 7.64 -16.90
N THR A 156 -10.15 8.07 -17.03
CA THR A 156 -11.25 7.16 -17.34
C THR A 156 -10.83 6.37 -18.57
N PRO A 157 -10.91 5.03 -18.56
CA PRO A 157 -10.77 4.25 -19.78
C PRO A 157 -11.78 4.82 -20.77
N ARG A 158 -11.31 5.26 -21.95
CA ARG A 158 -12.23 5.60 -23.04
C ARG A 158 -13.06 4.33 -23.28
N LYS A 159 -14.37 4.38 -22.99
CA LYS A 159 -15.31 3.34 -23.46
C LYS A 159 -15.03 3.14 -24.95
N PRO A 160 -14.82 1.90 -25.44
CA PRO A 160 -14.85 1.66 -26.88
C PRO A 160 -16.21 2.17 -27.37
N GLY A 161 -16.19 3.02 -28.41
CA GLY A 161 -17.38 3.67 -28.92
C GLY A 161 -18.49 2.66 -29.16
N GLY A 162 -19.52 2.68 -28.31
CA GLY A 162 -20.73 1.92 -28.52
C GLY A 162 -21.38 2.42 -29.80
N ARG A 163 -21.34 1.59 -30.84
CA ARG A 163 -22.06 1.81 -32.09
C ARG A 163 -23.54 1.98 -31.72
N ALA A 164 -24.09 3.15 -31.96
CA ALA A 164 -25.51 3.42 -31.72
C ALA A 164 -26.34 2.43 -32.55
N VAL A 165 -26.96 1.46 -31.88
CA VAL A 165 -27.99 0.63 -32.49
C VAL A 165 -29.21 1.54 -32.67
N ARG A 166 -29.47 1.98 -33.91
CA ARG A 166 -30.77 2.56 -34.26
C ARG A 166 -31.80 1.45 -34.15
N LEU A 167 -32.68 1.54 -33.17
CA LEU A 167 -33.92 0.77 -33.15
C LEU A 167 -34.73 1.20 -34.38
N ARG A 168 -35.04 0.24 -35.27
CA ARG A 168 -36.03 0.43 -36.33
C ARG A 168 -37.39 0.51 -35.64
N GLU A 169 -38.12 1.60 -35.88
CA GLU A 169 -39.56 1.60 -35.63
C GLU A 169 -40.23 0.79 -36.75
N GLU A 170 -40.95 -0.27 -36.36
CA GLU A 170 -41.83 -1.04 -37.24
C GLU A 170 -43.07 -0.19 -37.57
N PRO A 171 -43.45 -0.04 -38.86
CA PRO A 171 -44.60 0.75 -39.23
C PRO A 171 -45.91 0.03 -38.90
N GLY A 172 -46.74 0.69 -38.08
CA GLY A 172 -48.06 0.25 -37.66
C GLY A 172 -49.01 -0.09 -38.81
N GLU A 173 -49.64 -1.24 -38.66
CA GLU A 173 -50.64 -1.86 -39.52
C GLU A 173 -51.88 -0.96 -39.67
N LYS A 174 -52.15 -0.51 -40.90
CA LYS A 174 -53.35 0.26 -41.24
C LYS A 174 -54.57 -0.67 -41.32
N LYS A 175 -55.55 -0.48 -40.42
CA LYS A 175 -56.90 -1.07 -40.55
C LYS A 175 -57.64 -0.52 -41.79
N PRO A 176 -58.42 -1.34 -42.51
CA PRO A 176 -59.14 -0.91 -43.69
C PRO A 176 -60.41 -0.13 -43.32
N ARG A 177 -60.68 0.95 -44.07
CA ARG A 177 -61.95 1.68 -44.08
C ARG A 177 -63.03 0.80 -44.69
N LYS A 178 -64.15 0.59 -43.97
CA LYS A 178 -65.39 0.12 -44.58
C LYS A 178 -66.15 1.32 -45.16
N SER A 179 -66.27 1.34 -46.48
CA SER A 179 -67.30 2.07 -47.22
C SER A 179 -68.61 1.29 -47.14
N GLY A 180 -69.74 1.99 -46.95
CA GLY A 180 -71.05 1.36 -46.85
C GLY A 180 -72.19 2.38 -46.74
N THR A 181 -72.66 2.78 -47.91
CA THR A 181 -73.83 3.57 -48.31
C THR A 181 -75.14 3.28 -47.54
N ARG A 182 -75.83 4.32 -47.08
CA ARG A 182 -77.18 4.74 -47.52
C ARG A 182 -77.57 6.08 -46.92
#